data_AF-A0A6I2WQH5-F1
#
_entry.id   AF-A0A6I2WQH5-F1
#
_cell.length_a   1.000
_cell.length_b   1.000
_cell.length_c   1.000
_cell.angle_alpha   90.00
_cell.angle_beta   90.00
_cell.angle_gamma   90.00
#
_symmetry.space_group_name_H-M   'P 1'
#
loop_
_entity.id
_entity.type
_entity.pdbx_description
1 polymer ?
#
loop_
_entity_poly.entity_id
_entity_poly.type
_entity_poly.pdbx_seq_one_letter_code
_entity_poly.pdbx_strand_id
1 'polypeptide(L)' 'MNKPKVVILGGGFGGLAAARALHKAADVTVVDRHNYQTFLPLLYQVSTAGLAADHVAYPIRGAL' A
#
# COMPACT_ATOMS: atom_id res chain seq x y z
N MET A 1 28.60 -3.20 -4.26
CA MET A 1 27.82 -3.27 -5.53
C MET A 1 26.57 -2.45 -5.34
N ASN A 2 26.21 -1.60 -6.30
CA ASN A 2 25.04 -0.74 -6.18
C ASN A 2 23.77 -1.59 -6.37
N LYS A 3 22.82 -1.53 -5.43
CA LYS A 3 21.55 -2.24 -5.59
C LYS A 3 20.76 -1.60 -6.75
N PRO A 4 20.00 -2.38 -7.53
CA PRO A 4 19.05 -1.83 -8.50
C PRO A 4 18.08 -0.88 -7.82
N LYS A 5 17.77 0.26 -8.46
CA LYS A 5 16.74 1.19 -8.02
C LYS A 5 15.41 0.80 -8.65
N VAL A 6 14.38 0.58 -7.85
CA VAL A 6 13.07 0.15 -8.32
C VAL A 6 12.00 1.12 -7.83
N VAL A 7 11.17 1.59 -8.76
CA VAL A 7 9.99 2.40 -8.45
C VAL A 7 8.74 1.54 -8.64
N ILE A 8 7.89 1.49 -7.62
CA ILE A 8 6.59 0.82 -7.65
C ILE A 8 5.52 1.91 -7.64
N LEU A 9 4.69 1.95 -8.68
CA LEU A 9 3.56 2.87 -8.79
C LEU A 9 2.31 2.18 -8.23
N GLY A 10 1.77 2.70 -7.13
CA GLY A 10 0.63 2.15 -6.41
C GLY A 10 1.01 1.47 -5.09
N GLY A 11 0.35 1.88 -4.01
CA GLY A 11 0.49 1.39 -2.64
C GLY A 11 -0.68 0.53 -2.17
N GLY A 12 -1.31 -0.19 -3.12
CA GLY A 12 -2.30 -1.23 -2.81
C GLY A 12 -1.65 -2.58 -2.48
N PHE A 13 -2.46 -3.64 -2.36
CA PHE A 13 -2.00 -4.98 -2.00
C PHE A 13 -0.80 -5.47 -2.80
N GLY A 14 -0.87 -5.39 -4.14
CA GLY A 14 0.19 -5.85 -5.02
C GLY A 14 1.48 -5.03 -4.89
N GLY A 15 1.35 -3.70 -4.83
CA GLY A 15 2.50 -2.80 -4.75
C GLY A 15 3.27 -2.96 -3.45
N LEU A 16 2.57 -3.06 -2.33
CA LEU A 16 3.21 -3.29 -1.02
C LEU A 16 3.77 -4.72 -0.89
N ALA A 17 3.09 -5.73 -1.42
CA ALA A 17 3.62 -7.10 -1.46
C ALA A 17 4.92 -7.18 -2.28
N ALA A 18 4.94 -6.55 -3.46
CA ALA A 18 6.13 -6.45 -4.29
C ALA A 18 7.26 -5.69 -3.59
N ALA A 19 6.96 -4.57 -2.91
CA ALA A 19 7.95 -3.79 -2.16
C ALA A 19 8.63 -4.65 -1.08
N ARG A 20 7.85 -5.39 -0.29
CA ARG A 20 8.38 -6.31 0.74
C ARG A 20 9.21 -7.44 0.13
N ALA A 21 8.79 -8.00 -0.99
CA ALA A 21 9.56 -9.05 -1.67
C ALA A 21 10.91 -8.54 -2.19
N LEU A 22 10.97 -7.29 -2.66
CA LEU A 22 12.15 -6.72 -3.34
C LEU A 22 13.14 -5.98 -2.41
N HIS A 23 12.73 -5.57 -1.20
CA HIS A 23 13.53 -4.69 -0.33
C HIS A 23 14.96 -5.16 -0.01
N LYS A 24 15.23 -6.47 -0.04
CA LYS A 24 16.57 -7.03 0.21
C LYS A 24 17.47 -6.88 -1.01
N ALA A 25 16.91 -7.03 -2.21
CA ALA A 25 17.63 -7.06 -3.47
C ALA A 25 17.73 -5.69 -4.16
N ALA A 26 16.85 -4.75 -3.85
CA ALA A 26 16.75 -3.45 -4.51
C ALA A 26 16.49 -2.30 -3.53
N ASP A 27 16.86 -1.08 -3.94
CA ASP A 27 16.43 0.15 -3.28
C ASP A 27 15.05 0.53 -3.83
N VAL A 28 14.00 0.23 -3.05
CA VAL A 28 12.61 0.33 -3.48
C VAL A 28 12.02 1.68 -3.07
N THR A 29 11.40 2.38 -4.02
CA THR A 29 10.56 3.56 -3.79
C THR A 29 9.12 3.23 -4.18
N VAL A 30 8.18 3.40 -3.26
CA VAL A 30 6.74 3.29 -3.55
C VAL A 30 6.17 4.69 -3.73
N VAL A 31 5.47 4.92 -4.83
CA VAL A 31 4.77 6.16 -5.13
C VAL A 31 3.29 5.85 -5.28
N ASP A 32 2.48 6.45 -4.42
CA ASP A 32 1.02 6.41 -4.51
C ASP A 32 0.46 7.83 -4.33
N ARG A 33 -0.72 8.07 -4.87
CA ARG A 33 -1.46 9.33 -4.71
C ARG A 33 -1.91 9.54 -3.25
N HIS A 34 -2.17 8.45 -2.54
CA HIS A 34 -2.63 8.42 -1.17
C HIS A 34 -1.55 7.80 -0.26
N ASN A 35 -1.51 8.22 1.00
CA ASN A 35 -0.59 7.66 2.01
C ASN A 35 -1.17 6.44 2.75
N TYR A 36 -2.27 5.87 2.23
CA TYR A 36 -2.97 4.71 2.80
C TYR A 36 -3.39 3.73 1.71
N GLN A 37 -3.48 2.45 2.07
CA GLN A 37 -4.15 1.41 1.30
C GLN A 37 -5.63 1.37 1.70
N THR A 38 -6.54 1.19 0.75
CA THR A 38 -7.97 0.95 1.02
C THR A 38 -8.29 -0.53 0.91
N PHE A 39 -8.93 -1.12 1.93
CA PHE A 39 -9.52 -2.45 1.85
C PHE A 39 -10.86 -2.38 1.11
N LEU A 40 -10.77 -2.31 -0.22
CA LEU A 40 -11.91 -2.21 -1.13
C LEU A 40 -13.06 -3.20 -0.86
N PRO A 41 -12.82 -4.47 -0.42
CA PRO A 41 -13.92 -5.40 -0.17
C PRO A 41 -14.94 -4.95 0.88
N LEU A 42 -14.59 -4.05 1.82
CA LEU A 42 -15.52 -3.53 2.83
C LEU A 42 -16.01 -2.11 2.55
N LEU A 43 -15.71 -1.56 1.37
CA LEU A 43 -16.10 -0.18 1.04
C LEU A 43 -17.63 0.01 1.05
N TYR A 44 -18.39 -1.04 0.73
CA TYR A 44 -19.85 -1.00 0.80
C TYR A 44 -20.35 -0.74 2.23
N GLN A 45 -19.67 -1.26 3.27
CA GLN A 45 -20.06 -1.03 4.66
C GLN A 45 -19.80 0.41 5.08
N VAL A 46 -18.78 1.07 4.52
CA VAL A 46 -18.57 2.51 4.71
C VAL A 46 -19.70 3.30 4.04
N SER A 47 -20.05 2.94 2.80
CA SER A 47 -21.14 3.59 2.06
C SER A 47 -22.50 3.47 2.74
N THR A 48 -22.74 2.38 3.48
CA THR A 48 -23.98 2.17 4.24
C THR A 48 -23.86 2.54 5.72
N ALA A 49 -22.81 3.27 6.12
CA ALA A 49 -22.54 3.67 7.50
C ALA A 49 -22.43 2.51 8.53
N GLY A 50 -22.17 1.28 8.06
CA GLY A 50 -21.88 0.12 8.90
C GLY A 50 -20.44 0.08 9.40
N LEU A 51 -19.51 0.80 8.75
CA LEU A 51 -18.14 1.00 9.19
C LEU A 51 -17.72 2.47 9.03
N ALA A 52 -16.83 2.92 9.91
CA ALA A 52 -16.12 4.17 9.74
C ALA A 52 -15.05 4.02 8.63
N ALA A 53 -14.72 5.11 7.93
CA ALA A 53 -13.80 5.09 6.78
C ALA A 53 -12.37 4.68 7.17
N ASP A 54 -11.94 5.04 8.38
CA ASP A 54 -10.64 4.66 8.95
C ASP A 54 -10.52 3.15 9.23
N HIS A 55 -11.63 2.43 9.42
CA HIS A 55 -11.63 0.98 9.56
C HIS A 55 -11.24 0.25 8.26
N VAL A 56 -11.24 0.92 7.10
CA VAL A 56 -10.85 0.34 5.82
C VAL A 56 -9.61 1.02 5.21
N ALA A 57 -9.00 2.00 5.89
CA ALA A 57 -7.83 2.74 5.42
C ALA A 57 -6.59 2.44 6.28
N TYR A 58 -5.54 1.87 5.68
CA TYR A 58 -4.34 1.44 6.39
C TYR A 58 -3.12 2.25 5.96
N PRO A 59 -2.36 2.88 6.88
CA PRO A 59 -1.19 3.66 6.51
C PRO A 59 -0.14 2.84 5.74
N ILE A 60 0.29 3.34 4.58
CA ILE A 60 1.32 2.67 3.75
C ILE A 60 2.65 2.54 4.50
N ARG A 61 3.00 3.55 5.30
CA ARG A 61 4.27 3.56 6.07
C ARG A 61 4.34 2.48 7.16
N GLY A 62 3.20 2.02 7.68
CA GLY A 62 3.18 0.88 8.62
C GLY A 62 3.27 -0.48 7.92
N ALA A 63 3.20 -0.48 6.59
CA ALA A 63 3.17 -1.66 5.74
C ALA A 63 4.45 -1.84 4.90
N LEU A 64 5.50 -1.08 5.17
CA LEU A 64 6.84 -1.28 4.61
C LEU A 64 7.77 -1.72 5.75
#